data_AF-A0A1V5PVK5-F1
#
_entry.id   AF-A0A1V5PVK5-F1
#
_cell.length_a   1.000
_cell.length_b   1.000
_cell.length_c   1.000
_cell.angle_alpha   90.00
_cell.angle_beta   90.00
_cell.angle_gamma   90.00
#
_symmetry.space_group_name_H-M   'P 1'
#
loop_
_entity.id
_entity.type
_entity.pdbx_description
1 polymer ?
#
loop_
_entity_poly.entity_id
_entity_poly.type
_entity_poly.pdbx_seq_one_letter_code
_entity_poly.pdbx_strand_id
1 'polypeptide(L)'
;MTNYRDEMHACEACGKPFVFTVEEQRAQEQLGFDVVPPVYCPQCRKTEKLQPGLHPGIVKWYSTEKAYGFLTQAEGGEIFFHRSGVSGDPEQTLREGAHVWYEVQETDRGLQAYNVHER
;
A
#
# COMPACT_ATOMS: atom_id res chain seq x y z
N MET A 1 -6.76 22.11 6.37
CA MET A 1 -5.29 22.17 6.48
C MET A 1 -4.87 21.08 7.45
N THR A 2 -4.41 19.95 6.92
CA THR A 2 -3.88 18.85 7.73
C THR A 2 -2.65 19.36 8.47
N ASN A 3 -2.59 19.23 9.79
CA ASN A 3 -1.49 19.73 10.59
C ASN A 3 -0.43 18.62 10.74
N TYR A 4 0.61 18.69 9.91
CA TYR A 4 1.71 17.73 9.92
C TYR A 4 2.67 17.97 11.08
N ARG A 5 3.06 16.90 11.76
CA ARG A 5 4.07 16.92 12.82
C ARG A 5 4.81 15.59 12.84
N ASP A 6 6.07 15.61 13.22
CA ASP A 6 6.79 14.35 13.41
C ASP A 6 6.10 13.50 14.49
N GLU A 7 5.79 12.25 14.16
CA GLU A 7 5.13 11.33 15.07
C GLU A 7 6.05 10.16 15.42
N MET A 8 6.15 9.84 16.71
CA MET A 8 6.96 8.71 17.17
C MET A 8 6.10 7.45 17.26
N HIS A 9 6.50 6.42 16.52
CA HIS A 9 5.81 5.13 16.42
C HIS A 9 6.76 4.00 16.83
N ALA A 10 6.21 2.85 17.21
CA ALA A 10 6.99 1.65 17.54
C ALA A 10 6.90 0.66 16.38
N CYS A 11 8.04 0.15 15.92
CA CYS A 11 8.07 -0.85 14.86
C CYS A 11 7.46 -2.17 15.36
N GLU A 12 6.43 -2.69 14.69
CA GLU A 12 5.84 -3.98 15.07
C GLU A 12 6.77 -5.17 14.82
N ALA A 13 7.73 -5.06 13.88
CA ALA A 13 8.66 -6.14 13.54
C ALA A 13 9.85 -6.24 14.50
N CYS A 14 10.52 -5.12 14.82
CA CYS A 14 11.72 -5.12 15.66
C CYS A 14 11.55 -4.42 17.01
N GLY A 15 10.37 -3.86 17.31
CA GLY A 15 10.07 -3.14 18.54
C GLY A 15 10.76 -1.77 18.68
N LYS A 16 11.63 -1.38 17.75
CA LYS A 16 12.39 -0.12 17.85
C LYS A 16 11.49 1.09 17.59
N PRO A 17 11.63 2.18 18.37
CA PRO A 17 10.96 3.42 18.07
C PRO A 17 11.50 4.02 16.76
N PHE A 18 10.63 4.68 16.01
CA PHE A 18 11.00 5.40 14.81
C PHE A 18 10.08 6.62 14.60
N VAL A 19 10.51 7.53 13.74
CA VAL A 19 9.78 8.77 13.45
C VAL A 19 9.08 8.62 12.10
N PHE A 20 7.78 8.87 12.08
CA PHE A 20 7.02 9.14 10.86
C PHE A 20 7.11 10.63 10.58
N THR A 21 7.96 11.01 9.63
CA THR A 21 8.35 12.41 9.44
C THR A 21 7.25 13.21 8.74
N VAL A 22 7.26 14.53 8.92
CA VAL A 22 6.42 15.45 8.13
C VAL A 22 6.62 15.26 6.62
N GLU A 23 7.83 14.91 6.20
CA GLU A 23 8.14 14.66 4.79
C GLU A 23 7.42 13.41 4.27
N GLU A 24 7.42 12.32 5.03
CA GLU A 24 6.67 11.11 4.70
C GLU A 24 5.15 11.38 4.68
N GLN A 25 4.64 12.17 5.63
CA GLN A 25 3.23 12.56 5.68
C GLN A 25 2.81 13.38 4.46
N ARG A 26 3.63 14.37 4.07
CA ARG A 26 3.39 15.19 2.88
C ARG A 26 3.49 14.37 1.59
N ALA A 27 4.39 13.41 1.53
CA ALA A 27 4.52 12.52 0.37
C ALA A 27 3.26 11.70 0.15
N GLN A 28 2.66 11.16 1.22
CA GLN A 28 1.37 10.46 1.14
C GLN A 28 0.26 11.37 0.61
N GLU A 29 0.14 12.61 1.11
CA GLU A 29 -0.87 13.57 0.63
C GLU A 29 -0.63 14.00 -0.83
N GLN A 30 0.61 14.28 -1.22
CA GLN A 30 0.95 14.70 -2.59
C GLN A 30 0.60 13.64 -3.64
N LEU A 31 0.65 12.38 -3.24
CA LEU A 31 0.24 11.26 -4.05
C LEU A 31 -1.29 11.03 -4.04
N GLY A 32 -2.04 11.89 -3.35
CA GLY A 32 -3.50 11.81 -3.26
C GLY A 32 -3.98 10.73 -2.32
N PHE A 33 -3.22 10.40 -1.26
CA PHE A 33 -3.58 9.43 -0.23
C PHE A 33 -3.86 10.10 1.13
N ASP A 34 -4.65 9.43 1.97
CA ASP A 34 -4.80 9.80 3.37
C ASP A 34 -3.50 9.52 4.13
N VAL A 35 -3.22 10.35 5.13
CA VAL A 35 -1.96 10.31 5.86
C VAL A 35 -2.04 9.22 6.92
N VAL A 36 -1.54 8.03 6.61
CA VAL A 36 -1.61 6.84 7.46
C VAL A 36 -0.23 6.58 8.07
N PRO A 37 -0.13 6.50 9.42
CA PRO A 37 1.11 6.17 10.07
C PRO A 37 1.58 4.75 9.70
N PRO A 38 2.85 4.60 9.33
CA PRO A 38 3.41 3.28 9.08
C PRO A 38 3.56 2.49 10.39
N VAL A 39 3.52 1.16 10.31
CA VAL A 39 3.67 0.24 11.46
C VAL A 39 5.10 -0.27 11.66
N TYR A 40 5.98 -0.13 10.66
CA TYR A 40 7.38 -0.56 10.70
C TYR A 40 8.37 0.60 10.58
N CYS A 41 9.55 0.47 11.21
CA CYS A 41 10.60 1.46 11.10
C CYS A 41 11.29 1.47 9.71
N PRO A 42 11.99 2.56 9.33
CA PRO A 42 12.66 2.66 8.03
C PRO A 42 13.71 1.59 7.76
N GLN A 43 14.25 0.93 8.80
CA GLN A 43 15.15 -0.20 8.63
C GLN A 43 14.37 -1.48 8.31
N CYS A 44 13.34 -1.80 9.09
CA CYS A 44 12.50 -2.97 8.87
C CYS A 44 11.77 -2.92 7.52
N ARG A 45 11.26 -1.75 7.10
CA ARG A 45 10.68 -1.59 5.75
C ARG A 45 11.67 -1.91 4.62
N LYS A 46 12.98 -1.75 4.84
CA LYS A 46 14.02 -2.05 3.84
C LYS A 46 14.47 -3.52 3.86
N THR A 47 14.33 -4.20 5.01
CA THR A 47 14.82 -5.58 5.21
C THR A 47 13.73 -6.63 5.10
N GLU A 48 12.47 -6.29 5.39
CA GLU A 48 11.33 -7.20 5.27
C GLU A 48 10.50 -6.81 4.05
N LYS A 49 10.49 -7.72 3.07
CA LYS A 49 9.70 -7.63 1.83
C LYS A 49 8.18 -7.76 2.04
N LEU A 50 7.70 -7.66 3.27
CA LEU A 50 6.32 -7.98 3.65
C LEU A 50 5.87 -7.02 4.71
N GLN A 51 5.08 -6.03 4.30
CA GLN A 51 4.38 -5.17 5.23
C GLN A 51 2.93 -5.66 5.33
N PRO A 52 2.52 -6.22 6.48
CA PRO A 52 1.17 -6.00 6.99
C PRO A 52 0.98 -4.49 7.12
N GLY A 53 0.05 -3.92 6.36
CA GLY A 53 -0.14 -2.47 6.34
C GLY A 53 -0.88 -2.01 5.10
N LEU A 54 -1.64 -0.93 5.25
CA LEU A 54 -2.42 -0.36 4.17
C LEU A 54 -1.51 0.47 3.25
N HIS A 55 -1.27 -0.03 2.04
CA HIS A 55 -0.44 0.58 1.02
C HIS A 55 -1.27 1.34 0.00
N PRO A 56 -0.84 2.55 -0.35
CA PRO A 56 -1.41 3.28 -1.45
C PRO A 56 -0.89 2.78 -2.81
N GLY A 57 -1.75 2.76 -3.83
CA GLY A 57 -1.36 2.47 -5.20
C GLY A 57 -2.37 2.92 -6.24
N ILE A 58 -1.99 2.76 -7.50
CA ILE A 58 -2.82 3.06 -8.67
C ILE A 58 -3.03 1.79 -9.48
N VAL A 59 -4.26 1.50 -9.88
CA VAL A 59 -4.55 0.35 -10.75
C VAL A 59 -3.90 0.60 -12.11
N LYS A 60 -2.88 -0.18 -12.45
CA LYS A 60 -2.20 -0.06 -13.74
C LYS A 60 -3.03 -0.72 -14.84
N TRP A 61 -3.54 -1.91 -14.57
CA TRP A 61 -4.48 -2.61 -15.43
C TRP A 61 -5.10 -3.80 -14.70
N TYR A 62 -6.28 -4.22 -15.15
CA TYR A 62 -6.97 -5.41 -14.67
C TYR A 62 -7.62 -6.14 -15.85
N SER A 63 -7.47 -7.47 -15.89
CA SER A 63 -8.17 -8.32 -16.85
C SER A 63 -9.32 -9.03 -16.16
N THR A 64 -10.55 -8.67 -16.52
CA THR A 64 -11.77 -9.33 -16.03
C THR A 64 -11.83 -10.80 -16.43
N GLU A 65 -11.42 -11.12 -17.67
CA GLU A 65 -11.36 -12.49 -18.19
C GLU A 65 -10.39 -13.37 -17.41
N LYS A 66 -9.20 -12.85 -17.09
CA LYS A 66 -8.17 -13.60 -16.38
C LYS A 66 -8.22 -13.47 -14.86
N ALA A 67 -9.06 -12.57 -14.34
CA ALA A 67 -9.24 -12.29 -12.92
C ALA A 67 -7.95 -11.87 -12.16
N TYR A 68 -7.01 -11.19 -12.84
CA TYR A 68 -5.82 -10.63 -12.21
C TYR A 68 -5.36 -9.32 -12.87
N GLY A 69 -4.49 -8.59 -12.17
CA GLY A 69 -3.95 -7.33 -12.64
C GLY A 69 -2.70 -6.90 -11.89
N PHE A 70 -2.27 -5.66 -12.13
CA PHE A 70 -1.14 -5.04 -11.45
C PHE A 70 -1.49 -3.65 -10.93
N LEU A 71 -0.96 -3.31 -9.77
CA LEU A 71 -0.97 -1.96 -9.20
C LEU A 71 0.41 -1.34 -9.34
N THR A 72 0.45 -0.05 -9.65
CA THR A 72 1.65 0.79 -9.52
C THR A 72 1.78 1.20 -8.05
N GLN A 73 2.93 0.89 -7.44
CA GLN A 73 3.19 1.23 -6.04
C GLN A 73 3.61 2.71 -5.92
N ALA A 74 3.26 3.35 -4.80
CA ALA A 74 3.65 4.74 -4.51
C ALA A 74 5.18 4.96 -4.51
N GLU A 75 5.95 3.97 -4.05
CA GLU A 75 7.42 4.01 -4.03
C GLU A 75 8.06 3.62 -5.38
N GLY A 76 7.23 3.35 -6.40
CA GLY A 76 7.65 2.83 -7.69
C GLY A 76 7.63 1.29 -7.76
N GLY A 77 7.61 0.76 -8.98
CA GLY A 77 7.44 -0.68 -9.22
C GLY A 77 5.98 -1.11 -9.35
N GLU A 78 5.79 -2.40 -9.62
CA GLU A 78 4.49 -3.01 -9.87
C GLU A 78 4.28 -4.19 -8.94
N ILE A 79 3.07 -4.30 -8.39
CA ILE A 79 2.67 -5.42 -7.56
C ILE A 79 1.49 -6.15 -8.19
N PHE A 80 1.58 -7.48 -8.23
CA PHE A 80 0.53 -8.36 -8.74
C PHE A 80 -0.64 -8.42 -7.75
N PHE A 81 -1.87 -8.53 -8.25
CA PHE A 81 -3.02 -8.90 -7.41
C PHE A 81 -3.94 -9.87 -8.17
N HIS A 82 -4.64 -10.71 -7.41
CA HIS A 82 -5.71 -11.56 -7.93
C HIS A 82 -7.08 -11.01 -7.48
N ARG A 83 -8.14 -11.25 -8.26
CA ARG A 83 -9.52 -10.82 -7.94
C ARG A 83 -9.95 -11.22 -6.52
N SER A 84 -9.51 -12.38 -6.03
CA SER A 84 -9.85 -12.85 -4.67
C SER A 84 -9.30 -11.97 -3.55
N GLY A 85 -8.28 -11.16 -3.84
CA GLY A 85 -7.71 -10.19 -2.92
C GLY A 85 -8.39 -8.82 -2.99
N VAL A 86 -9.52 -8.66 -3.68
CA VAL A 86 -10.20 -7.38 -3.87
C VAL A 86 -11.47 -7.36 -3.03
N SER A 87 -11.61 -6.33 -2.21
CA SER A 87 -12.76 -6.10 -1.34
C SER A 87 -13.81 -5.26 -2.08
N GLY A 88 -15.07 -5.67 -2.00
CA GLY A 88 -16.17 -4.99 -2.69
C GLY A 88 -16.37 -5.48 -4.13
N ASP A 89 -16.77 -4.57 -5.02
CA ASP A 89 -17.05 -4.86 -6.43
C ASP A 89 -15.81 -4.56 -7.31
N PRO A 90 -15.12 -5.60 -7.83
CA PRO A 90 -13.88 -5.41 -8.57
C PRO A 90 -14.04 -4.62 -9.88
N GLU A 91 -15.23 -4.59 -10.46
CA GLU A 91 -15.49 -3.82 -11.69
C GLU A 91 -15.51 -2.31 -11.43
N GLN A 92 -15.89 -1.92 -10.21
CA GLN A 92 -15.83 -0.52 -9.76
C GLN A 92 -14.44 -0.18 -9.22
N THR A 93 -13.88 -1.06 -8.37
CA THR A 93 -12.61 -0.82 -7.67
C THR A 93 -11.38 -0.88 -8.59
N LEU A 94 -11.39 -1.70 -9.64
CA LEU A 94 -10.20 -1.96 -10.47
C LEU A 94 -10.22 -1.23 -11.82
N ARG A 95 -10.83 -0.04 -11.86
CA ARG A 95 -10.75 0.82 -13.04
C ARG A 95 -9.31 1.27 -13.24
N GLU A 96 -8.81 1.20 -14.47
CA GLU A 96 -7.47 1.68 -14.81
C GLU A 96 -7.31 3.15 -14.37
N GLY A 97 -6.22 3.44 -13.66
CA GLY A 97 -5.96 4.76 -13.07
C GLY A 97 -6.66 5.02 -11.73
N ALA A 98 -7.46 4.09 -11.19
CA ALA A 98 -8.09 4.25 -9.88
C ALA A 98 -7.05 4.23 -8.75
N HIS A 99 -7.26 5.10 -7.76
CA HIS A 99 -6.49 5.09 -6.52
C HIS A 99 -7.09 4.06 -5.57
N VAL A 100 -6.23 3.16 -5.08
CA VAL A 100 -6.64 2.06 -4.21
C VAL A 100 -5.71 1.96 -3.01
N TRP A 101 -6.24 1.33 -1.97
CA TRP A 101 -5.50 0.87 -0.82
C TRP A 101 -5.42 -0.65 -0.85
N TYR A 102 -4.26 -1.22 -0.52
CA TYR A 102 -4.05 -2.67 -0.52
C TYR A 102 -3.03 -3.06 0.55
N GLU A 103 -3.07 -4.30 1.00
CA GLU A 103 -2.03 -4.88 1.86
C GLU A 103 -1.13 -5.81 1.03
N VAL A 104 0.09 -6.08 1.50
CA VAL A 104 1.05 -6.95 0.79
C VAL A 104 1.24 -8.27 1.53
N GLN A 105 1.07 -9.38 0.82
CA GLN A 105 1.35 -10.72 1.34
C GLN A 105 2.33 -11.48 0.44
N GLU A 106 3.06 -12.42 1.03
CA GLU A 106 3.97 -13.34 0.32
C GLU A 106 3.21 -14.62 0.01
N THR A 107 3.43 -15.11 -1.20
CA THR A 107 2.92 -16.40 -1.65
C THR A 107 4.04 -17.22 -2.27
N ASP A 108 3.71 -18.46 -2.63
CA ASP A 108 4.56 -19.34 -3.45
C ASP A 108 4.95 -18.70 -4.80
N ARG A 109 4.24 -17.68 -5.26
CA ARG A 109 4.48 -16.96 -6.52
C ARG A 109 5.11 -15.58 -6.35
N GLY A 110 5.53 -15.23 -5.13
CA GLY A 110 6.09 -13.94 -4.79
C GLY A 110 5.07 -13.01 -4.13
N LEU A 111 5.39 -11.71 -4.14
CA LEU A 111 4.58 -10.68 -3.49
C LEU A 111 3.29 -10.44 -4.27
N GLN A 112 2.17 -10.42 -3.55
CA GLN A 112 0.89 -10.01 -4.09
C GLN A 112 0.20 -8.99 -3.18
N ALA A 113 -0.56 -8.10 -3.81
CA ALA A 113 -1.50 -7.22 -3.15
C ALA A 113 -2.80 -7.99 -2.84
N TYR A 114 -3.30 -7.79 -1.61
CA TYR A 114 -4.55 -8.33 -1.11
C TYR A 114 -5.33 -7.26 -0.34
N ASN A 115 -6.58 -7.55 0.03
CA ASN A 115 -7.51 -6.58 0.60
C ASN A 115 -7.55 -5.24 -0.18
N VAL A 116 -7.55 -5.29 -1.51
CA VAL A 116 -7.57 -4.12 -2.39
C VAL A 116 -8.94 -3.45 -2.34
N HIS A 117 -9.02 -2.16 -2.03
CA HIS A 117 -10.26 -1.39 -1.99
C HIS A 117 -10.06 0.05 -2.49
N GLU A 118 -11.15 0.70 -2.90
CA GLU A 118 -11.13 2.13 -3.24
C GLU A 118 -10.76 2.97 -2.00
N ARG A 119 -10.15 4.14 -2.25
CA ARG A 119 -9.92 5.18 -1.23
C ARG A 119 -11.23 5.75 -0.68
#